data_AF-A0A4S3JSE4-F1
#
_entry.id   AF-A0A4S3JSE4-F1
#
_cell.length_a   1.000
_cell.length_b   1.000
_cell.length_c   1.000
_cell.angle_alpha   90.00
_cell.angle_beta   90.00
_cell.angle_gamma   90.00
#
_symmetry.space_group_name_H-M   'P 1'
#
loop_
_entity.id
_entity.type
_entity.pdbx_description
1 polymer ?
#
loop_
_entity_poly.entity_id
_entity_poly.type
_entity_poly.pdbx_seq_one_letter_code
_entity_poly.pdbx_strand_id
1 'polypeptide(L)'
;MAPGLTGGKMSSSEEDSKIDLLEAPESVRKKIRKAQTAPREVEHNGILAFVQYVLLPVSKLKNGSPEFRVSRERDGLEPLVYTNIEKMHEDYKNDVLTPQLLKPCVADALIEIMAPMRAAFEASPEWQEVAIKAYPPVQKQKKEKKQKDKGTRHPGAMKEETPNPAENQ
;
A
#
# COMPACT_ATOMS: atom_id res chain seq x y z
N MET A 1 -9.78 -18.20 -8.69
CA MET A 1 -8.62 -17.34 -9.04
C MET A 1 -8.36 -16.40 -7.87
N ALA A 2 -7.11 -16.14 -7.52
CA ALA A 2 -6.80 -15.19 -6.45
C ALA A 2 -7.15 -13.75 -6.90
N PRO A 3 -7.86 -12.96 -6.07
CA PRO A 3 -8.16 -11.56 -6.37
C PRO A 3 -6.89 -10.70 -6.38
N GLY A 4 -6.84 -9.71 -7.28
CA GLY A 4 -5.75 -8.75 -7.33
C GLY A 4 -5.75 -7.78 -6.15
N LEU A 5 -4.65 -7.04 -5.98
CA LEU A 5 -4.45 -6.13 -4.85
C LEU A 5 -5.50 -5.01 -4.77
N THR A 6 -6.12 -4.65 -5.89
CA THR A 6 -7.17 -3.65 -6.02
C THR A 6 -8.60 -4.24 -6.04
N GLY A 7 -8.80 -5.50 -5.63
CA GLY A 7 -10.13 -6.14 -5.58
C GLY A 7 -10.70 -6.62 -6.92
N GLY A 8 -10.03 -6.31 -8.04
CA GLY A 8 -10.37 -6.76 -9.39
C GLY A 8 -9.42 -7.83 -9.97
N LYS A 9 -9.44 -8.02 -11.30
CA LYS A 9 -8.45 -8.83 -12.02
C LYS A 9 -7.07 -8.18 -11.91
N MET A 10 -6.03 -8.96 -11.63
CA MET A 10 -4.64 -8.50 -11.77
C MET A 10 -4.40 -8.07 -13.23
N SER A 11 -4.25 -6.77 -13.48
CA SER A 11 -3.95 -6.23 -14.81
C SER A 11 -2.52 -5.69 -14.81
N SER A 12 -1.69 -6.15 -15.74
CA SER A 12 -0.29 -5.66 -15.85
C SER A 12 -0.20 -4.20 -16.29
N SER A 13 -1.31 -3.56 -16.66
CA SER A 13 -1.37 -2.20 -17.21
C SER A 13 -1.50 -1.09 -16.16
N GLU A 14 -1.85 -1.42 -14.91
CA GLU A 14 -1.95 -0.43 -13.83
C GLU A 14 -0.76 -0.57 -12.88
N GLU A 15 0.19 0.38 -12.90
CA GLU A 15 1.43 0.34 -12.09
C GLU A 15 1.19 0.11 -10.58
N ASP A 16 0.09 0.64 -10.05
CA ASP A 16 -0.29 0.52 -8.63
C ASP A 16 -0.97 -0.83 -8.28
N SER A 17 -1.39 -1.62 -9.28
CA SER A 17 -2.15 -2.86 -9.08
C SER A 17 -1.30 -4.13 -8.95
N LYS A 18 -0.02 -4.06 -9.34
CA LYS A 18 0.96 -5.15 -9.34
C LYS A 18 2.07 -4.88 -8.35
N ILE A 19 2.56 -5.90 -7.65
CA ILE A 19 3.83 -5.86 -6.91
C ILE A 19 4.87 -6.64 -7.72
N ASP A 20 5.99 -6.00 -8.04
CA ASP A 20 7.09 -6.68 -8.74
C ASP A 20 8.00 -7.40 -7.74
N LEU A 21 8.63 -8.51 -8.14
CA LEU A 21 9.48 -9.32 -7.26
C LEU A 21 10.75 -8.59 -6.80
N LEU A 22 11.21 -7.62 -7.59
CA LEU A 22 12.39 -6.82 -7.29
C LEU A 22 12.02 -5.44 -6.73
N GLU A 23 10.75 -5.22 -6.39
CA GLU A 23 10.28 -3.94 -5.91
C GLU A 23 10.85 -3.58 -4.53
N ALA A 24 11.22 -2.31 -4.36
CA ALA A 24 11.78 -1.80 -3.12
C ALA A 24 10.76 -1.91 -1.97
N PRO A 25 11.20 -2.22 -0.73
CA PRO A 25 10.32 -2.41 0.42
C PRO A 25 9.30 -1.28 0.63
N GLU A 26 9.71 -0.03 0.48
CA GLU A 26 8.83 1.14 0.66
C GLU A 26 7.70 1.20 -0.37
N SER A 27 7.97 0.81 -1.61
CA SER A 27 6.95 0.77 -2.65
C SER A 27 5.96 -0.38 -2.43
N VAL A 28 6.45 -1.54 -1.96
CA VAL A 28 5.61 -2.66 -1.51
C VAL A 28 4.66 -2.21 -0.39
N ARG A 29 5.18 -1.58 0.66
CA ARG A 29 4.37 -1.04 1.77
C ARG A 29 3.29 -0.07 1.26
N LYS A 30 3.66 0.82 0.35
CA LYS A 30 2.73 1.80 -0.23
C LYS A 30 1.61 1.13 -1.03
N LYS A 31 1.92 0.12 -1.85
CA LYS A 31 0.93 -0.62 -2.63
C LYS A 31 -0.01 -1.44 -1.75
N ILE A 32 0.54 -2.19 -0.79
CA ILE A 32 -0.26 -2.94 0.19
C ILE A 32 -1.17 -2.00 1.00
N ARG A 33 -0.67 -0.81 1.39
CA ARG A 33 -1.48 0.20 2.08
C ARG A 33 -2.68 0.66 1.23
N LYS A 34 -2.47 0.88 -0.06
CA LYS A 34 -3.51 1.29 -1.04
C LYS A 34 -4.46 0.17 -1.44
N ALA A 35 -4.13 -1.08 -1.17
CA ALA A 35 -4.95 -2.24 -1.54
C ALA A 35 -6.39 -2.10 -1.06
N GLN A 36 -7.36 -2.59 -1.85
CA GLN A 36 -8.76 -2.57 -1.43
C GLN A 36 -8.97 -3.61 -0.33
N THR A 37 -9.44 -3.17 0.84
CA THR A 37 -9.56 -3.99 2.04
C THR A 37 -10.62 -3.35 2.93
N ALA A 38 -11.89 -3.62 2.60
CA ALA A 38 -13.02 -3.09 3.36
C ALA A 38 -13.10 -3.78 4.73
N PRO A 39 -13.34 -3.04 5.83
CA PRO A 39 -13.51 -3.64 7.16
C PRO A 39 -14.66 -4.65 7.17
N ARG A 40 -14.48 -5.78 7.89
CA ARG A 40 -15.49 -6.85 8.03
C ARG A 40 -15.94 -7.56 6.75
N GLU A 41 -15.42 -7.18 5.59
CA GLU A 41 -15.69 -7.80 4.30
C GLU A 41 -14.56 -8.75 3.88
N VAL A 42 -14.88 -10.04 3.83
CA VAL A 42 -13.93 -11.09 3.41
C VAL A 42 -13.98 -11.35 1.91
N GLU A 43 -15.12 -11.09 1.28
CA GLU A 43 -15.31 -11.29 -0.16
C GLU A 43 -14.53 -10.22 -0.93
N HIS A 44 -13.97 -10.61 -2.08
CA HIS A 44 -13.15 -9.72 -2.93
C HIS A 44 -11.95 -9.05 -2.21
N ASN A 45 -11.50 -9.62 -1.08
CA ASN A 45 -10.39 -9.09 -0.30
C ASN A 45 -9.05 -9.68 -0.74
N GLY A 46 -8.32 -8.94 -1.58
CA GLY A 46 -7.00 -9.34 -2.10
C GLY A 46 -5.97 -9.64 -1.02
N ILE A 47 -6.04 -8.93 0.12
CA ILE A 47 -5.09 -9.09 1.22
C ILE A 47 -5.32 -10.41 1.97
N LEU A 48 -6.57 -10.75 2.29
CA LEU A 48 -6.91 -12.02 2.93
C LEU A 48 -6.59 -13.21 2.02
N ALA A 49 -6.92 -13.09 0.72
CA ALA A 49 -6.56 -14.12 -0.24
C ALA A 49 -5.05 -14.31 -0.37
N PHE A 50 -4.27 -13.23 -0.29
CA PHE A 50 -2.81 -13.32 -0.30
C PHE A 50 -2.27 -14.08 0.91
N VAL A 51 -2.84 -13.86 2.09
CA VAL A 51 -2.48 -14.63 3.30
C VAL A 51 -2.82 -16.11 3.10
N GLN A 52 -4.01 -16.41 2.60
CA GLN A 52 -4.48 -17.78 2.36
C GLN A 52 -3.60 -18.56 1.39
N TYR A 53 -3.31 -17.98 0.23
CA TYR A 53 -2.70 -18.69 -0.89
C TYR A 53 -1.19 -18.53 -0.98
N VAL A 54 -0.59 -17.55 -0.28
CA VAL A 54 0.85 -17.30 -0.32
C VAL A 54 1.46 -17.42 1.06
N LEU A 55 1.06 -16.60 2.03
CA LEU A 55 1.80 -16.49 3.30
C LEU A 55 1.68 -17.75 4.16
N LEU A 56 0.48 -18.32 4.31
CA LEU A 56 0.29 -19.57 5.06
C LEU A 56 1.03 -20.75 4.41
N PRO A 57 0.93 -21.00 3.08
CA PRO A 57 1.72 -22.02 2.40
C PRO A 57 3.23 -21.81 2.51
N VAL A 58 3.72 -20.58 2.34
CA VAL A 58 5.15 -20.27 2.44
C VAL A 58 5.66 -20.53 3.86
N SER A 59 4.90 -20.13 4.90
CA SER A 59 5.25 -20.47 6.29
C SER A 59 5.33 -21.98 6.49
N LYS A 60 4.38 -22.74 5.94
CA LYS A 60 4.40 -24.20 6.03
C LYS A 60 5.66 -24.80 5.39
N LEU A 61 6.11 -24.26 4.26
CA LEU A 61 7.35 -24.70 3.61
C LEU A 61 8.60 -24.33 4.43
N LYS A 62 8.62 -23.17 5.09
CA LYS A 62 9.75 -22.72 5.92
C LYS A 62 9.81 -23.43 7.28
N ASN A 63 8.68 -23.57 7.95
CA ASN A 63 8.59 -23.90 9.38
C ASN A 63 7.92 -25.26 9.66
N GLY A 64 7.43 -25.96 8.63
CA GLY A 64 6.72 -27.23 8.76
C GLY A 64 5.22 -27.10 9.08
N SER A 65 4.77 -25.94 9.57
CA SER A 65 3.36 -25.63 9.84
C SER A 65 2.92 -24.28 9.25
N PRO A 66 1.67 -24.17 8.77
CA PRO A 66 1.13 -22.89 8.33
C PRO A 66 0.90 -21.99 9.54
N GLU A 67 1.51 -20.81 9.54
CA GLU A 67 1.35 -19.81 10.58
C GLU A 67 1.48 -18.40 9.99
N PHE A 68 0.60 -17.50 10.40
CA PHE A 68 0.70 -16.07 10.10
C PHE A 68 0.42 -15.27 11.37
N ARG A 69 1.35 -14.39 11.75
CA ARG A 69 1.26 -13.55 12.95
C ARG A 69 0.91 -12.12 12.59
N VAL A 70 -0.04 -11.55 13.32
CA VAL A 70 -0.42 -10.14 13.23
C VAL A 70 -0.08 -9.47 14.55
N SER A 71 0.88 -8.54 14.53
CA SER A 71 1.29 -7.78 15.73
C SER A 71 0.19 -6.81 16.15
N ARG A 72 -0.04 -6.72 17.47
CA ARG A 72 -0.94 -5.76 18.12
C ARG A 72 -0.22 -4.92 19.17
N GLU A 73 1.10 -4.75 19.01
CA GLU A 73 1.96 -4.01 19.94
C GLU A 73 1.48 -2.58 20.22
N ARG A 74 0.95 -1.89 19.20
CA ARG A 74 0.41 -0.53 19.36
C ARG A 74 -0.70 -0.46 20.41
N ASP A 75 -1.46 -1.53 20.55
CA ASP A 75 -2.60 -1.61 21.46
C ASP A 75 -2.21 -2.31 22.78
N GLY A 76 -0.94 -2.71 22.94
CA GLY A 76 -0.43 -3.42 24.13
C GLY A 76 -0.97 -4.84 24.29
N LEU A 77 -1.48 -5.43 23.22
CA LEU A 77 -2.10 -6.76 23.23
C LEU A 77 -1.17 -7.81 22.63
N GLU A 78 -1.37 -9.06 23.05
CA GLU A 78 -0.71 -10.23 22.47
C GLU A 78 -0.97 -10.32 20.95
N PRO A 79 -0.03 -10.82 20.14
CA PRO A 79 -0.23 -10.97 18.71
C PRO A 79 -1.36 -11.97 18.39
N LEU A 80 -2.05 -11.75 17.27
CA LEU A 80 -2.98 -12.73 16.72
C LEU A 80 -2.19 -13.74 15.88
N VAL A 81 -2.40 -15.03 16.13
CA VAL A 81 -1.73 -16.12 15.42
C VAL A 81 -2.77 -16.96 14.69
N TYR A 82 -2.61 -17.05 13.36
CA TYR A 82 -3.49 -17.76 12.46
C TYR A 82 -2.76 -18.94 11.84
N THR A 83 -3.29 -20.15 12.02
CA THR A 83 -2.79 -21.38 11.36
C THR A 83 -3.65 -21.80 10.18
N ASN A 84 -4.82 -21.19 10.03
CA ASN A 84 -5.77 -21.44 8.95
C ASN A 84 -6.50 -20.13 8.59
N ILE A 85 -7.13 -20.11 7.42
CA ILE A 85 -7.80 -18.92 6.91
C ILE A 85 -9.20 -18.73 7.52
N GLU A 86 -9.85 -19.81 7.95
CA GLU A 86 -11.20 -19.81 8.49
C GLU A 86 -11.29 -18.94 9.74
N LYS A 87 -10.36 -19.13 10.69
CA LYS A 87 -10.27 -18.32 11.90
C LYS A 87 -9.97 -16.85 11.59
N MET A 88 -9.11 -16.61 10.60
CA MET A 88 -8.78 -15.26 10.18
C MET A 88 -9.99 -14.54 9.57
N HIS A 89 -10.80 -15.24 8.78
CA HIS A 89 -12.04 -14.72 8.22
C HIS A 89 -13.08 -14.43 9.32
N GLU A 90 -13.20 -15.29 10.32
CA GLU A 90 -14.07 -15.06 11.48
C GLU A 90 -13.66 -13.80 12.25
N ASP A 91 -12.39 -13.70 12.66
CA ASP A 91 -11.86 -12.53 13.37
C ASP A 91 -11.99 -11.24 12.56
N TYR A 92 -11.84 -11.32 11.23
CA TYR A 92 -12.00 -10.18 10.35
C TYR A 92 -13.46 -9.72 10.26
N LYS A 93 -14.43 -10.65 10.15
CA LYS A 93 -15.87 -10.33 10.18
C LYS A 93 -16.32 -9.74 11.52
N ASN A 94 -15.72 -10.21 12.61
CA ASN A 94 -16.01 -9.76 13.98
C ASN A 94 -15.22 -8.50 14.39
N ASP A 95 -14.46 -7.89 13.47
CA ASP A 95 -13.65 -6.69 13.71
C ASP A 95 -12.53 -6.85 14.76
N VAL A 96 -12.18 -8.10 15.10
CA VAL A 96 -11.01 -8.44 15.95
C VAL A 96 -9.72 -8.21 15.16
N LEU A 97 -9.73 -8.57 13.87
CA LEU A 97 -8.67 -8.30 12.92
C LEU A 97 -9.11 -7.19 11.96
N THR A 98 -8.45 -6.04 12.03
CA THR A 98 -8.79 -4.88 11.19
C THR A 98 -7.83 -4.72 10.00
N PRO A 99 -8.22 -4.03 8.91
CA PRO A 99 -7.30 -3.70 7.81
C PRO A 99 -6.01 -3.02 8.27
N GLN A 100 -6.08 -2.20 9.31
CA GLN A 100 -4.98 -1.41 9.87
C GLN A 100 -3.95 -2.29 10.57
N LEU A 101 -4.37 -3.39 11.20
CA LEU A 101 -3.49 -4.39 11.78
C LEU A 101 -2.93 -5.33 10.71
N LEU A 102 -3.79 -5.73 9.76
CA LEU A 102 -3.46 -6.74 8.77
C LEU A 102 -2.45 -6.26 7.72
N LYS A 103 -2.70 -5.10 7.09
CA LYS A 103 -1.90 -4.62 5.95
C LYS A 103 -0.40 -4.47 6.25
N PRO A 104 0.03 -3.88 7.38
CA PRO A 104 1.45 -3.77 7.70
C PRO A 104 2.12 -5.15 7.81
N CYS A 105 1.50 -6.09 8.52
CA CYS A 105 2.04 -7.44 8.72
C CYS A 105 2.14 -8.21 7.40
N VAL A 106 1.18 -8.06 6.49
CA VAL A 106 1.24 -8.65 5.14
C VAL A 106 2.37 -8.03 4.32
N ALA A 107 2.57 -6.71 4.40
CA ALA A 107 3.67 -6.05 3.72
C ALA A 107 5.03 -6.54 4.25
N ASP A 108 5.19 -6.65 5.57
CA ASP A 108 6.42 -7.14 6.20
C ASP A 108 6.75 -8.58 5.78
N ALA A 109 5.77 -9.48 5.86
CA ALA A 109 5.93 -10.86 5.44
C ALA A 109 6.30 -10.98 3.95
N LEU A 110 5.68 -10.17 3.09
CA LEU A 110 6.01 -10.14 1.67
C LEU A 110 7.43 -9.60 1.41
N ILE A 111 7.83 -8.54 2.12
CA ILE A 111 9.17 -7.97 2.02
C ILE A 111 10.24 -8.98 2.43
N GLU A 112 9.99 -9.78 3.47
CA GLU A 112 10.86 -10.85 3.93
C GLU A 112 11.02 -11.95 2.86
N ILE A 113 9.91 -12.37 2.23
CA ILE A 113 9.94 -13.36 1.14
C ILE A 113 10.75 -12.85 -0.06
N MET A 114 10.64 -11.55 -0.37
CA MET A 114 11.33 -10.93 -1.50
C MET A 114 12.79 -10.55 -1.21
N ALA A 115 13.20 -10.48 0.06
CA ALA A 115 14.56 -10.08 0.45
C ALA A 115 15.67 -10.91 -0.21
N PRO A 116 15.64 -12.26 -0.19
CA PRO A 116 16.66 -13.06 -0.87
C PRO A 116 16.64 -12.89 -2.39
N MET A 117 15.48 -12.61 -3.00
CA MET A 117 15.38 -12.39 -4.45
C MET A 117 16.06 -11.08 -4.85
N ARG A 118 15.83 -10.00 -4.07
CA ARG A 118 16.52 -8.71 -4.27
C ARG A 118 18.02 -8.86 -4.07
N ALA A 119 18.45 -9.53 -3.00
CA ALA A 119 19.87 -9.76 -2.74
C ALA A 119 20.55 -10.55 -3.88
N ALA A 120 19.89 -11.58 -4.42
CA ALA A 120 20.40 -12.35 -5.55
C ALA A 120 20.48 -11.51 -6.85
N PHE A 121 19.51 -10.61 -7.08
CA PHE A 121 19.53 -9.69 -8.20
C PHE A 121 20.64 -8.63 -8.07
N GLU A 122 20.81 -8.05 -6.88
CA GLU A 122 21.85 -7.06 -6.58
C GLU A 122 23.26 -7.66 -6.72
N ALA A 123 23.43 -8.94 -6.35
CA ALA A 123 24.70 -9.65 -6.46
C ALA A 123 25.05 -10.12 -7.88
N SER A 124 24.14 -10.03 -8.86
CA SER A 124 24.33 -10.55 -10.22
C SER A 124 24.27 -9.44 -11.29
N PRO A 125 25.42 -8.90 -11.72
CA PRO A 125 25.48 -7.93 -12.82
C PRO A 125 24.90 -8.48 -14.13
N GLU A 126 25.10 -9.77 -14.41
CA GLU A 126 24.54 -10.43 -15.59
C GLU A 126 23.00 -10.39 -15.56
N TRP A 127 22.39 -10.69 -14.41
CA TRP A 127 20.94 -10.63 -14.27
C TRP A 127 20.43 -9.19 -14.44
N GLN A 128 21.13 -8.19 -13.89
CA GLN A 128 20.79 -6.78 -14.08
C GLN A 128 20.83 -6.37 -15.56
N GLU A 129 21.87 -6.78 -16.29
CA GLU A 129 21.97 -6.50 -17.73
C GLU A 129 20.83 -7.13 -18.53
N VAL A 130 20.52 -8.40 -18.25
CA VAL A 130 19.41 -9.12 -18.92
C VAL A 130 18.09 -8.42 -18.62
N ALA A 131 17.86 -7.98 -17.37
CA ALA A 131 16.64 -7.29 -16.99
C ALA A 131 16.49 -5.96 -17.74
N ILE A 132 17.56 -5.18 -17.89
CA ILE A 132 17.56 -3.92 -18.65
C ILE A 132 17.30 -4.16 -20.14
N LYS A 133 17.90 -5.21 -20.73
CA LYS A 133 17.69 -5.58 -22.15
C LYS A 133 16.26 -6.04 -22.40
N ALA A 134 15.68 -6.82 -21.48
CA ALA A 134 14.33 -7.36 -21.60
C ALA A 134 13.24 -6.31 -21.31
N TYR A 135 13.47 -5.44 -20.33
CA TYR A 135 12.52 -4.43 -19.86
C TYR A 135 13.21 -3.06 -19.76
N PRO A 136 13.46 -2.39 -20.90
CA PRO A 136 14.11 -1.09 -20.90
C PRO A 136 13.26 -0.06 -20.11
N PRO A 137 13.89 0.79 -19.28
CA PRO A 137 13.16 1.74 -18.46
C PRO A 137 12.39 2.73 -19.33
N VAL A 138 11.08 2.79 -19.15
CA VAL A 138 10.20 3.70 -19.88
C VAL A 138 10.51 5.13 -19.47
N GLN A 139 10.93 5.98 -20.41
CA GLN A 139 11.17 7.40 -20.16
C GLN A 139 9.84 8.10 -19.86
N LYS A 140 9.54 8.35 -18.58
CA LYS A 140 8.37 9.14 -18.17
C LYS A 140 8.56 10.59 -18.64
N GLN A 141 7.86 10.99 -19.71
CA GLN A 141 7.78 12.38 -20.13
C GLN A 141 7.27 13.21 -18.94
N LYS A 142 8.11 14.10 -18.40
CA LYS A 142 7.69 15.08 -17.39
C LYS A 142 6.58 15.92 -18.01
N LYS A 143 5.34 15.76 -17.55
CA LYS A 143 4.30 16.77 -17.78
C LYS A 143 4.76 18.06 -17.10
N GLU A 144 5.19 19.04 -17.89
CA GLU A 144 5.42 20.39 -17.42
C GLU A 144 4.15 20.89 -16.71
N LYS A 145 4.31 21.31 -15.44
CA LYS A 145 3.22 21.95 -14.71
C LYS A 145 2.93 23.27 -15.43
N LYS A 146 1.81 23.33 -16.17
CA LYS A 146 1.21 24.60 -16.60
C LYS A 146 1.08 25.48 -15.35
N GLN A 147 1.80 26.59 -15.34
CA GLN A 147 1.76 27.60 -14.28
C GLN A 147 0.29 28.03 -14.13
N LYS A 148 -0.32 27.76 -12.98
CA LYS A 148 -1.64 28.30 -12.66
C LYS A 148 -1.44 29.79 -12.37
N ASP A 149 -1.85 30.62 -13.31
CA ASP A 149 -2.01 32.05 -13.10
C ASP A 149 -3.01 32.23 -11.94
N LYS A 150 -2.51 32.70 -10.79
CA LYS A 150 -3.36 33.04 -9.66
C LYS A 150 -3.96 34.41 -9.98
N GLY A 151 -5.11 34.39 -10.64
CA GLY A 151 -5.93 35.58 -10.84
C GLY A 151 -6.12 36.33 -9.53
N THR A 152 -5.74 37.61 -9.52
CA THR A 152 -5.92 38.53 -8.40
C THR A 152 -7.40 38.83 -8.19
N ARG A 153 -8.02 38.18 -7.20
CA ARG A 153 -9.35 38.59 -6.71
C ARG A 153 -9.47 38.27 -5.23
N HIS A 154 -9.24 39.26 -4.38
CA HIS A 154 -9.73 39.29 -3.00
C HIS A 154 -10.96 40.21 -2.96
N PRO A 155 -12.17 39.70 -2.67
CA PRO A 155 -13.31 40.53 -2.31
C PRO A 155 -13.42 40.55 -0.78
N GLY A 156 -13.06 41.67 -0.14
CA GLY A 156 -13.21 41.78 1.31
C GLY A 156 -12.45 42.94 1.94
N ALA A 157 -12.95 44.16 1.77
CA ALA A 157 -12.78 45.22 2.76
C ALA A 157 -14.03 46.10 2.67
N MET A 158 -14.99 45.77 3.53
CA MET A 158 -16.22 46.50 3.75
C MET A 158 -15.92 47.80 4.51
N LYS A 159 -16.69 48.83 4.17
CA LYS A 159 -16.82 50.17 4.78
C LYS A 159 -16.60 50.21 6.29
N GLU A 160 -15.96 51.29 6.77
CA GLU A 160 -16.30 51.95 8.03
C GLU A 160 -16.16 53.48 7.89
N GLU A 161 -17.04 54.17 8.60
CA GLU A 161 -17.46 55.57 8.45
C GLU A 161 -16.48 56.59 9.05
N THR A 162 -16.62 57.83 8.59
CA THR A 162 -15.95 59.08 9.02
C THR A 162 -16.16 59.44 10.50
N PRO A 163 -15.34 60.35 11.07
CA PRO A 163 -15.87 61.70 11.22
C PRO A 163 -14.91 62.84 10.83
N ASN A 164 -15.56 63.94 10.44
CA ASN A 164 -15.09 65.28 10.10
C ASN A 164 -14.14 65.91 11.16
N PRO A 165 -13.33 66.91 10.78
CA PRO A 165 -13.50 68.19 11.46
C PRO A 165 -13.52 69.39 10.51
N ALA A 166 -14.26 70.40 10.95
CA ALA A 166 -14.51 71.67 10.30
C ALA A 166 -13.33 72.67 10.40
N GLU A 167 -13.48 73.72 9.58
CA GLU A 167 -13.08 75.13 9.77
C GLU A 167 -11.79 75.71 9.13
N ASN A 168 -12.08 76.76 8.33
CA ASN A 168 -11.37 78.01 8.06
C ASN A 168 -10.05 78.00 7.26
N GLN A 169 -10.13 78.43 6.00
CA GLN A 169 -10.10 79.85 5.58
C GLN A 169 -10.56 79.99 4.12
#